data_AF-A0A951V805-F1
#
_entry.id   AF-A0A951V805-F1
#
_cell.length_a   1.000
_cell.length_b   1.000
_cell.length_c   1.000
_cell.angle_alpha   90.00
_cell.angle_beta   90.00
_cell.angle_gamma   90.00
#
_symmetry.space_group_name_H-M   'P 1'
#
loop_
_entity.id
_entity.type
_entity.pdbx_description
1 polymer ?
#
loop_
_entity_poly.entity_id
_entity_poly.type
_entity_poly.pdbx_seq_one_letter_code
_entity_poly.pdbx_strand_id
1 'polypeptide(L)' 'MKNKDLVKLNEKERESKLKELKIELIKSRIDSSKSGSSRAKEIRKMIARILTINNLKDKEKNQRDKTITLNKK' A
#
# COMPACT_ATOMS: atom_id res chain seq x y z
N MET A 1 -8.78 -5.07 7.77
CA MET A 1 -7.36 -5.49 7.70
C MET A 1 -6.51 -4.60 8.60
N LYS A 2 -5.68 -5.17 9.47
CA LYS A 2 -4.82 -4.40 10.38
C LYS A 2 -3.46 -4.11 9.72
N ASN A 3 -2.76 -3.08 10.17
CA ASN A 3 -1.42 -2.74 9.65
C ASN A 3 -0.44 -3.92 9.76
N LYS A 4 -0.54 -4.71 10.83
CA LYS A 4 0.30 -5.89 11.06
C LYS A 4 0.17 -6.92 9.93
N ASP A 5 -1.01 -7.04 9.34
CA ASP A 5 -1.27 -7.99 8.25
C ASP A 5 -0.62 -7.50 6.95
N LEU A 6 -0.71 -6.19 6.68
CA LEU A 6 -0.13 -5.56 5.50
C LEU A 6 1.41 -5.61 5.47
N VAL A 7 2.05 -5.56 6.64
CA VAL A 7 3.52 -5.63 6.76
C VAL A 7 4.05 -7.01 6.39
N LYS A 8 3.28 -8.06 6.71
CA LYS A 8 3.62 -9.48 6.46
C LYS A 8 3.53 -9.86 4.98
N LEU A 9 2.71 -9.15 4.20
CA LEU A 9 2.60 -9.39 2.77
C LEU A 9 3.94 -9.15 2.08
N ASN A 10 4.24 -9.93 1.05
CA ASN A 10 5.35 -9.69 0.15
C ASN A 10 5.06 -8.50 -0.80
N GLU A 11 6.04 -8.06 -1.59
CA GLU A 11 5.88 -6.89 -2.47
C GLU A 11 4.81 -7.09 -3.54
N LYS A 12 4.82 -8.26 -4.20
CA LYS A 12 3.84 -8.60 -5.25
C LYS A 12 2.42 -8.68 -4.69
N GLU A 13 2.25 -9.24 -3.51
CA GLU A 13 0.96 -9.31 -2.80
C GLU A 13 0.44 -7.92 -2.45
N ARG A 14 1.30 -7.04 -1.93
CA ARG A 14 0.93 -5.64 -1.67
C ARG A 14 0.53 -4.92 -2.95
N GLU A 15 1.23 -5.16 -4.06
CA GLU A 15 0.93 -4.55 -5.35
C GLU A 15 -0.39 -5.04 -5.94
N SER A 16 -0.65 -6.36 -5.89
CA SER A 16 -1.92 -6.95 -6.28
C SER A 16 -3.08 -6.37 -5.45
N LYS A 17 -2.90 -6.31 -4.13
CA LYS A 17 -3.88 -5.73 -3.22
C LYS A 17 -4.15 -4.25 -3.52
N LEU A 18 -3.10 -3.49 -3.84
CA LEU A 18 -3.22 -2.08 -4.19
C LEU A 18 -4.03 -1.90 -5.49
N LYS A 19 -3.82 -2.74 -6.49
CA LYS A 19 -4.57 -2.73 -7.75
C LYS A 19 -6.04 -3.05 -7.52
N GLU A 20 -6.34 -4.09 -6.75
CA GLU A 20 -7.71 -4.45 -6.36
C GLU A 20 -8.44 -3.29 -5.67
N LEU A 21 -7.82 -2.69 -4.65
CA LEU A 21 -8.41 -1.59 -3.88
C LEU A 21 -8.64 -0.33 -4.72
N LYS A 22 -7.77 -0.05 -5.71
CA LYS A 22 -7.98 1.07 -6.65
C LYS A 22 -9.20 0.84 -7.54
N ILE A 23 -9.38 -0.38 -8.05
CA ILE A 23 -10.56 -0.75 -8.85
C ILE A 23 -11.83 -0.66 -7.99
N GLU A 24 -11.79 -1.18 -6.76
CA GLU A 24 -12.93 -1.11 -5.84
C GLU A 24 -13.28 0.35 -5.49
N LEU A 25 -12.28 1.22 -5.32
CA LEU A 25 -12.50 2.64 -5.10
C LEU A 25 -13.24 3.29 -6.27
N ILE A 26 -12.84 2.97 -7.51
CA ILE A 26 -13.50 3.51 -8.72
C ILE A 26 -14.96 3.04 -8.77
N LYS A 27 -15.22 1.75 -8.57
CA LYS A 27 -16.58 1.20 -8.50
C LYS A 27 -17.43 1.89 -7.43
N SER A 28 -16.87 2.06 -6.23
CA SER A 28 -17.56 2.73 -5.12
C SER A 28 -17.92 4.20 -5.39
N ARG A 29 -17.18 4.87 -6.27
CA ARG A 29 -17.48 6.26 -6.69
C ARG A 29 -18.57 6.32 -7.75
N ILE A 30 -18.57 5.37 -8.68
CA ILE A 30 -19.59 5.26 -9.73
C ILE A 30 -20.94 4.89 -9.10
N ASP A 31 -20.94 3.95 -8.16
CA ASP A 31 -22.12 3.52 -7.40
C ASP A 31 -22.48 4.47 -6.23
N SER A 32 -22.14 5.76 -6.33
CA SER A 32 -22.31 6.76 -5.26
C SER A 32 -23.76 6.95 -4.79
N SER A 33 -24.74 6.47 -5.57
CA SER A 33 -26.15 6.40 -5.20
C SER A 33 -26.50 5.24 -4.25
N LYS A 34 -25.65 4.21 -4.14
CA LYS A 34 -25.89 2.99 -3.34
C LYS A 34 -24.81 2.69 -2.31
N SER A 35 -23.59 3.20 -2.49
CA SER A 35 -22.48 2.99 -1.55
C SER A 35 -22.13 4.29 -0.82
N GLY A 36 -22.43 4.35 0.47
CA GLY A 36 -22.19 5.53 1.29
C GLY A 36 -20.71 5.93 1.38
N SER A 37 -20.47 7.22 1.62
CA SER A 37 -19.16 7.89 1.83
C SER A 37 -18.18 7.10 2.74
N SER A 38 -18.70 6.32 3.68
CA SER A 38 -17.96 5.46 4.60
C SER A 38 -17.05 4.43 3.90
N ARG A 39 -17.60 3.65 2.96
CA ARG A 39 -16.84 2.56 2.30
C ARG A 39 -15.67 3.11 1.50
N ALA A 40 -15.91 4.16 0.73
CA ALA A 40 -14.87 4.82 -0.03
C ALA A 40 -13.76 5.41 0.88
N LYS A 41 -14.11 5.88 2.08
CA LYS A 41 -13.14 6.38 3.08
C LYS A 41 -12.26 5.25 3.62
N GLU A 42 -12.82 4.08 3.87
CA GLU A 42 -12.05 2.91 4.33
C GLU A 42 -11.09 2.40 3.27
N ILE A 43 -11.54 2.32 2.01
CA ILE A 43 -10.70 1.91 0.88
C ILE A 43 -9.51 2.88 0.73
N ARG A 44 -9.75 4.20 0.79
CA ARG A 44 -8.67 5.21 0.75
C ARG A 44 -7.67 5.03 1.89
N LYS A 45 -8.13 4.78 3.12
CA LYS A 45 -7.24 4.51 4.26
C LYS A 45 -6.39 3.26 4.03
N MET A 46 -6.95 2.23 3.42
CA MET A 46 -6.23 0.99 3.14
C MET A 46 -5.15 1.19 2.08
N ILE A 47 -5.47 1.91 1.00
CA ILE A 47 -4.51 2.33 -0.03
C ILE A 47 -3.37 3.13 0.60
N ALA A 48 -3.68 4.14 1.42
CA ALA A 48 -2.67 4.96 2.08
C ALA A 48 -1.71 4.13 2.94
N ARG A 49 -2.23 3.17 3.72
CA ARG A 49 -1.40 2.27 4.55
C ARG A 49 -0.45 1.41 3.72
N ILE A 50 -0.91 0.87 2.59
CA ILE A 50 -0.05 0.08 1.69
C ILE A 50 1.06 0.95 1.12
N LEU A 51 0.74 2.14 0.65
CA LEU A 51 1.72 3.10 0.11
C LEU A 51 2.76 3.50 1.16
N THR A 52 2.33 3.75 2.41
CA THR A 52 3.24 4.03 3.52
C THR A 52 4.22 2.87 3.76
N ILE A 53 3.75 1.62 3.74
CA ILE A 53 4.60 0.45 3.95
C ILE A 53 5.61 0.30 2.81
N ASN A 54 5.19 0.51 1.56
CA ASN A 54 6.11 0.46 0.41
C ASN A 54 7.21 1.53 0.55
N ASN A 55 6.83 2.78 0.83
CA ASN A 55 7.79 3.87 1.03
C ASN A 55 8.79 3.60 2.17
N LEU A 56 8.35 2.94 3.25
CA LEU A 56 9.25 2.56 4.35
C LEU A 56 10.25 1.49 3.90
N LYS A 57 9.78 0.45 3.20
CA LYS A 57 10.65 -0.62 2.69
C LYS A 57 11.63 -0.12 1.62
N ASP A 58 11.22 0.82 0.78
CA ASP A 58 12.09 1.44 -0.23
C ASP A 58 13.19 2.29 0.42
N LYS A 59 12.87 3.02 1.50
CA LYS A 59 13.86 3.74 2.31
C LYS A 59 14.87 2.79 2.95
N GLU A 60 14.42 1.66 3.50
CA GLU A 60 15.32 0.65 4.07
C GLU A 60 16.24 0.04 3.02
N LYS A 61 15.73 -0.28 1.82
CA LYS A 61 16.52 -0.83 0.71
C LYS A 61 17.62 0.14 0.29
N ASN A 62 17.26 1.41 0.07
CA ASN A 62 18.22 2.47 -0.27
C ASN A 62 19.29 2.71 0.79
N GLN A 63 18.98 2.48 2.08
CA GLN A 63 19.98 2.57 3.15
C GLN A 63 20.95 1.39 3.12
N ARG A 64 20.45 0.16 2.91
CA ARG A 64 21.28 -1.05 2.79
C ARG A 64 22.23 -0.97 1.59
N ASP A 65 21.73 -0.52 0.45
CA ASP A 65 22.51 -0.41 -0.78
C ASP A 65 23.69 0.55 -0.59
N LYS A 66 23.47 1.69 0.09
CA LYS A 66 24.54 2.65 0.43
C LYS A 66 25.61 2.06 1.34
N THR A 67 25.20 1.34 2.40
CA THR A 67 26.15 0.69 3.34
C THR A 67 27.01 -0.36 2.64
N ILE A 68 26.43 -1.14 1.72
CA ILE A 68 27.18 -2.13 0.92
C ILE A 68 28.22 -1.44 0.03
N THR A 69 27.87 -0.32 -0.61
CA THR A 69 28.81 0.44 -1.44
C THR A 69 29.95 1.05 -0.64
N LEU A 70 29.69 1.52 0.59
CA LEU A 70 30.70 2.09 1.49
C LEU A 70 31.73 1.06 1.96
N ASN A 71 31.30 -0.16 2.28
CA ASN A 71 32.19 -1.22 2.79
C ASN A 71 33.00 -1.95 1.70
N LYS A 72 32.75 -1.67 0.42
CA LYS A 72 33.48 -2.23 -0.72
C LYS A 72 34.63 -1.33 -1.21
N LYS A 73 34.78 -0.13 -0.65
CA LYS A 73 35.91 0.77 -0.87
C LYS A 73 36.98 0.54 0.18
#